data_AF-A0A1I0RSV7-F1
#
_entry.id   AF-A0A1I0RSV7-F1
#
_cell.length_a   1.000
_cell.length_b   1.000
_cell.length_c   1.000
_cell.angle_alpha   90.00
_cell.angle_beta   90.00
_cell.angle_gamma   90.00
#
_symmetry.space_group_name_H-M   'P 1'
#
loop_
_entity.id
_entity.type
_entity.pdbx_description
1 polymer ?
#
loop_
_entity_poly.entity_id
_entity_poly.type
_entity_poly.pdbx_seq_one_letter_code
_entity_poly.pdbx_strand_id
1 'polypeptide(L)'
;MSKGLIDLLLDTIFDADWAGKRGEKLTERELNLVKLFGRNGKVLRNIYVPKTNGETSEIDVVFITQKGIFVIESKNYSGWIFGDEKSSYWTAMLPNKEKNKFYNPVKQNRTHIKWLGQFLNDDIPLFSIVTFSERCELKKVTIESSDIHVIKRDKLYAVIRNMWDDSEDKLDEKKINAVYERLEVLTNVDGAIKAAHVEKINVKYKMAEKKPIQEVHNSNSPLICPRCSEKLMQRVARTGSNAGKSFYGCSNYPRCRYIQNID
;
A
#
# COMPACT_ATOMS: atom_id res chain seq x y z
N MET A 1 -7.20 -2.13 -5.32
CA MET A 1 -7.53 -1.13 -4.28
C MET A 1 -7.14 0.22 -4.85
N SER A 2 -8.07 1.11 -5.23
CA SER A 2 -7.66 2.48 -5.58
C SER A 2 -7.50 3.31 -4.31
N LYS A 3 -6.97 4.53 -4.48
CA LYS A 3 -6.97 5.57 -3.45
C LYS A 3 -8.35 5.69 -2.79
N GLY A 4 -8.42 5.35 -1.51
CA GLY A 4 -9.64 5.59 -0.73
C GLY A 4 -9.92 7.09 -0.57
N LEU A 5 -11.12 7.47 -0.12
CA LEU A 5 -11.40 8.88 0.23
C LEU A 5 -10.38 9.43 1.22
N ILE A 6 -9.82 8.60 2.09
CA ILE A 6 -8.71 8.98 2.97
C ILE A 6 -7.45 9.28 2.17
N ASP A 7 -7.09 8.49 1.18
CA ASP A 7 -5.93 8.77 0.32
C ASP A 7 -6.17 10.03 -0.53
N LEU A 8 -7.39 10.28 -1.00
CA LEU A 8 -7.78 11.51 -1.71
C LEU A 8 -7.77 12.73 -0.79
N LEU A 9 -8.29 12.60 0.43
CA LEU A 9 -8.25 13.63 1.46
C LEU A 9 -6.81 13.92 1.86
N LEU A 10 -5.99 12.88 2.05
CA LEU A 10 -4.58 13.02 2.34
C LEU A 10 -3.86 13.68 1.19
N ASP A 11 -4.07 13.25 -0.05
CA ASP A 11 -3.53 13.92 -1.23
C ASP A 11 -3.88 15.41 -1.18
N THR A 12 -5.15 15.80 -0.94
CA THR A 12 -5.54 17.22 -0.83
C THR A 12 -4.93 17.98 0.35
N ILE A 13 -4.77 17.33 1.52
CA ILE A 13 -4.18 17.92 2.72
C ILE A 13 -2.67 18.11 2.54
N PHE A 14 -2.01 17.17 1.84
CA PHE A 14 -0.58 17.19 1.57
C PHE A 14 -0.21 17.99 0.29
N ASP A 15 -1.18 18.33 -0.58
CA ASP A 15 -1.04 19.06 -1.87
C ASP A 15 -1.44 20.53 -1.86
N ALA A 16 -1.76 21.15 -0.71
CA ALA A 16 -2.28 22.54 -0.68
C ALA A 16 -1.44 23.57 -1.47
N ASP A 17 -0.12 23.38 -1.58
CA ASP A 17 0.79 24.27 -2.32
C ASP A 17 1.02 23.89 -3.81
N TRP A 18 0.51 22.74 -4.29
CA TRP A 18 0.73 22.21 -5.65
C TRP A 18 -0.53 21.56 -6.25
N ALA A 19 -1.67 22.25 -6.13
CA ALA A 19 -2.91 21.88 -6.79
C ALA A 19 -2.71 21.69 -8.31
N GLY A 20 -2.66 20.44 -8.79
CA GLY A 20 -2.77 20.15 -10.23
C GLY A 20 -1.94 19.00 -10.81
N LYS A 21 -0.99 18.39 -10.06
CA LYS A 21 -0.22 17.22 -10.56
C LYS A 21 -0.57 15.94 -9.81
N ARG A 22 -1.29 15.02 -10.47
CA ARG A 22 -1.52 13.65 -9.98
C ARG A 22 -0.20 12.89 -9.87
N GLY A 23 0.02 12.17 -8.77
CA GLY A 23 1.23 11.37 -8.50
C GLY A 23 1.62 10.44 -9.65
N GLU A 24 0.65 9.77 -10.27
CA GLU A 24 0.88 8.88 -11.43
C GLU A 24 1.44 9.60 -12.66
N LYS A 25 1.07 10.87 -12.90
CA LYS A 25 1.63 11.68 -14.01
C LYS A 25 3.07 12.05 -13.76
N LEU A 26 3.46 12.23 -12.50
CA LEU A 26 4.87 12.42 -12.12
C LEU A 26 5.64 11.10 -12.27
N THR A 27 5.06 9.98 -11.83
CA THR A 27 5.65 8.64 -12.02
C THR A 27 5.86 8.32 -13.51
N GLU A 28 4.89 8.59 -14.38
CA GLU A 28 5.03 8.43 -15.84
C GLU A 28 6.16 9.28 -16.44
N ARG A 29 6.37 10.51 -15.94
CA ARG A 29 7.48 11.36 -16.38
C ARG A 29 8.84 10.75 -16.06
N GLU A 30 9.00 10.17 -14.88
CA GLU A 30 10.21 9.43 -14.51
C GLU A 30 10.42 8.20 -15.40
N LEU A 31 9.34 7.49 -15.74
CA LEU A 31 9.41 6.35 -16.67
C LEU A 31 9.81 6.77 -18.09
N ASN A 32 9.45 7.98 -18.54
CA ASN A 32 9.94 8.48 -19.82
C ASN A 32 11.46 8.70 -19.82
N LEU A 33 12.08 9.03 -18.68
CA LEU A 33 13.54 9.05 -18.55
C LEU A 33 14.13 7.65 -18.69
N VAL A 34 13.52 6.64 -18.06
CA VAL A 34 13.93 5.23 -18.21
C VAL A 34 13.99 4.82 -19.69
N LYS A 35 12.96 5.19 -20.46
CA LYS A 35 12.87 4.90 -21.90
C LYS A 35 13.97 5.58 -22.73
N LEU A 36 14.34 6.82 -22.40
CA LEU A 36 15.42 7.55 -23.10
C LEU A 36 16.79 6.85 -23.01
N PHE A 37 17.01 6.02 -21.99
CA PHE A 37 18.24 5.26 -21.80
C PHE A 37 18.13 3.78 -22.21
N GLY A 38 17.37 3.50 -23.27
CA GLY A 38 17.32 2.20 -23.94
C GLY A 38 16.45 1.13 -23.26
N ARG A 39 15.76 1.46 -22.17
CA ARG A 39 14.83 0.56 -21.47
C ARG A 39 13.42 0.80 -21.98
N ASN A 40 13.16 0.30 -23.19
CA ASN A 40 11.91 0.54 -23.91
C ASN A 40 10.72 -0.15 -23.24
N GLY A 41 9.54 0.45 -23.38
CA GLY A 41 8.30 -0.11 -22.88
C GLY A 41 7.12 0.85 -23.03
N LYS A 42 5.94 0.36 -22.66
CA LYS A 42 4.68 1.11 -22.71
C LYS A 42 4.16 1.37 -21.31
N VAL A 43 3.61 2.57 -21.10
CA VAL A 43 3.10 3.00 -19.81
C VAL A 43 1.59 3.18 -19.92
N LEU A 44 0.86 2.64 -18.96
CA LEU A 44 -0.57 2.89 -18.78
C LEU A 44 -0.81 3.32 -17.33
N ARG A 45 -1.88 4.08 -17.11
CA ARG A 45 -2.27 4.58 -15.77
C ARG A 45 -3.75 4.35 -15.53
N ASN A 46 -4.15 4.33 -14.27
CA ASN A 46 -5.55 4.19 -13.86
C ASN A 46 -6.24 2.97 -14.54
N ILE A 47 -5.62 1.79 -14.45
CA ILE A 47 -6.15 0.58 -15.07
C ILE A 47 -7.13 -0.09 -14.12
N TYR A 48 -8.38 -0.28 -14.52
CA TYR A 48 -9.41 -0.89 -13.69
C TYR A 48 -9.56 -2.37 -14.00
N VAL A 49 -8.75 -3.21 -13.35
CA VAL A 49 -8.76 -4.67 -13.57
C VAL A 49 -9.98 -5.30 -12.89
N PRO A 50 -10.84 -6.05 -13.60
CA PRO A 50 -12.00 -6.70 -13.00
C PRO A 50 -11.59 -7.84 -12.06
N LYS A 51 -12.33 -8.00 -10.96
CA LYS A 51 -12.23 -9.10 -10.00
C LYS A 51 -13.36 -10.10 -10.21
N THR A 52 -13.22 -11.30 -9.65
CA THR A 52 -14.25 -12.35 -9.73
C THR A 52 -15.55 -12.02 -9.00
N ASN A 53 -15.52 -11.09 -8.04
CA ASN A 53 -16.70 -10.67 -7.27
C ASN A 53 -17.45 -9.48 -7.90
N GLY A 54 -17.15 -9.12 -9.15
CA GLY A 54 -17.78 -7.99 -9.85
C GLY A 54 -17.26 -6.61 -9.43
N GLU A 55 -16.23 -6.53 -8.57
CA GLU A 55 -15.52 -5.29 -8.27
C GLU A 55 -14.33 -5.09 -9.22
N THR A 56 -13.67 -3.93 -9.12
CA THR A 56 -12.42 -3.64 -9.85
C THR A 56 -11.25 -3.36 -8.90
N SER A 57 -10.04 -3.58 -9.40
CA SER A 57 -8.78 -3.20 -8.79
C SER A 57 -8.13 -2.14 -9.69
N GLU A 58 -8.17 -0.89 -9.27
CA GLU A 58 -7.51 0.22 -9.97
C GLU A 58 -6.00 0.19 -9.73
N ILE A 59 -5.20 0.05 -10.78
CA ILE A 59 -3.74 0.08 -10.72
C ILE A 59 -3.27 1.45 -11.18
N ASP A 60 -2.52 2.14 -10.32
CA ASP A 60 -2.04 3.51 -10.55
C ASP A 60 -1.23 3.62 -11.84
N VAL A 61 -0.15 2.84 -11.96
CA VAL A 61 0.73 2.83 -13.13
C VAL A 61 1.23 1.41 -13.41
N VAL A 62 1.26 1.02 -14.67
CA VAL A 62 2.03 -0.14 -15.13
C VAL A 62 3.04 0.27 -16.18
N PHE A 63 4.20 -0.38 -16.16
CA PHE A 63 5.22 -0.26 -17.20
C PHE A 63 5.48 -1.64 -17.81
N ILE A 64 5.05 -1.83 -19.06
CA ILE A 64 5.08 -3.10 -19.80
C ILE A 64 6.35 -3.11 -20.64
N THR A 65 7.19 -4.12 -20.43
CA THR A 65 8.56 -4.18 -20.98
C THR A 65 8.90 -5.60 -21.42
N GLN A 66 10.04 -5.79 -22.09
CA GLN A 66 10.57 -7.12 -22.41
C GLN A 66 10.87 -7.98 -21.17
N LYS A 67 11.09 -7.37 -20.00
CA LYS A 67 11.35 -8.08 -18.75
C LYS A 67 10.08 -8.61 -18.07
N GLY A 68 8.93 -8.03 -18.40
CA GLY A 68 7.66 -8.22 -17.69
C GLY A 68 6.97 -6.89 -17.41
N ILE A 69 6.09 -6.86 -16.41
CA ILE A 69 5.27 -5.70 -16.07
C ILE A 69 5.65 -5.18 -14.68
N PHE A 70 6.13 -3.94 -14.61
CA PHE A 70 6.28 -3.24 -13.33
C PHE A 70 4.93 -2.67 -12.92
N VAL A 71 4.41 -3.12 -11.79
CA VAL A 71 3.14 -2.68 -11.19
C VAL A 71 3.48 -1.70 -10.07
N ILE A 72 3.16 -0.43 -10.30
CA ILE A 72 3.65 0.69 -9.49
C ILE A 72 2.49 1.37 -8.78
N GLU A 73 2.50 1.32 -7.45
CA GLU A 73 1.62 2.11 -6.58
C GLU A 73 2.25 3.50 -6.35
N SER A 74 1.49 4.59 -6.51
CA SER A 74 1.99 5.97 -6.43
C SER A 74 1.29 6.77 -5.33
N LYS A 75 1.99 6.94 -4.20
CA LYS A 75 1.51 7.75 -3.06
C LYS A 75 2.07 9.17 -3.12
N ASN A 76 1.19 10.17 -3.27
CA ASN A 76 1.61 11.57 -3.38
C ASN A 76 1.63 12.29 -2.02
N TYR A 77 2.17 11.66 -0.97
CA TYR A 77 2.11 12.23 0.38
C TYR A 77 3.27 13.18 0.68
N SER A 78 3.11 14.01 1.71
CA SER A 78 4.20 14.78 2.33
C SER A 78 4.31 14.47 3.82
N GLY A 79 5.31 15.02 4.52
CA GLY A 79 5.54 14.75 5.94
C GLY A 79 6.28 13.44 6.20
N TRP A 80 6.03 12.79 7.34
CA TRP A 80 6.76 11.59 7.75
C TRP A 80 5.91 10.32 7.61
N ILE A 81 6.46 9.31 6.94
CA ILE A 81 5.79 8.03 6.75
C ILE A 81 6.39 6.97 7.69
N PHE A 82 5.50 6.25 8.36
CA PHE A 82 5.80 5.14 9.26
C PHE A 82 5.00 3.92 8.80
N GLY A 83 5.67 2.79 8.64
CA GLY A 83 5.08 1.63 8.02
C GLY A 83 5.82 0.35 8.33
N ASP A 84 5.08 -0.75 8.32
CA ASP A 84 5.62 -2.09 8.41
C ASP A 84 4.86 -2.96 7.43
N GLU A 85 5.59 -3.79 6.69
CA GLU A 85 5.04 -4.60 5.61
C GLU A 85 3.88 -5.51 6.06
N LYS A 86 3.99 -6.06 7.27
CA LYS A 86 2.99 -6.98 7.84
C LYS A 86 1.78 -6.27 8.41
N SER A 87 1.91 -4.99 8.75
CA SER A 87 0.81 -4.18 9.28
C SER A 87 -0.28 -3.91 8.26
N SER A 88 -1.55 -3.82 8.68
CA SER A 88 -2.68 -3.55 7.76
C SER A 88 -2.75 -2.09 7.32
N TYR A 89 -2.31 -1.18 8.17
CA TYR A 89 -2.32 0.27 7.93
C TYR A 89 -0.96 0.86 8.26
N TRP A 90 -0.59 1.89 7.50
CA TRP A 90 0.58 2.74 7.74
C TRP A 90 0.11 4.10 8.28
N THR A 91 1.05 4.93 8.70
CA THR A 91 0.75 6.26 9.26
C THR A 91 1.58 7.32 8.55
N ALA A 92 0.91 8.38 8.11
CA ALA A 92 1.53 9.63 7.70
C ALA A 92 1.38 10.66 8.83
N MET A 93 2.45 11.37 9.17
CA MET A 93 2.45 12.43 10.17
C MET A 93 2.83 13.75 9.51
N LEU A 94 1.96 14.75 9.66
CA LEU A 94 2.15 16.10 9.16
C LEU A 94 3.11 16.92 10.05
N PRO A 95 3.66 18.04 9.56
CA PRO A 95 4.47 18.97 10.36
C PRO A 95 3.76 19.48 11.63
N ASN A 96 2.44 19.64 11.56
CA ASN A 96 1.58 20.00 12.70
C ASN A 96 1.37 18.86 13.73
N LYS A 97 2.06 17.71 13.55
CA LYS A 97 1.98 16.47 14.35
C LYS A 97 0.66 15.70 14.22
N GLU A 98 -0.23 16.12 13.34
CA GLU A 98 -1.43 15.36 13.02
C GLU A 98 -1.05 14.02 12.37
N LYS A 99 -1.71 12.94 12.79
CA LYS A 99 -1.43 11.57 12.33
C LYS A 99 -2.62 11.04 11.57
N ASN A 100 -2.36 10.59 10.36
CA ASN A 100 -3.36 10.05 9.46
C ASN A 100 -2.99 8.61 9.08
N LYS A 101 -3.92 7.68 9.30
CA LYS A 101 -3.72 6.28 8.90
C LYS A 101 -4.19 6.08 7.47
N PHE A 102 -3.42 5.33 6.70
CA PHE A 102 -3.80 4.91 5.36
C PHE A 102 -3.51 3.42 5.20
N TYR A 103 -4.19 2.76 4.27
CA TYR A 103 -4.00 1.34 4.07
C TYR A 103 -2.59 1.05 3.53
N ASN A 104 -2.03 -0.07 3.96
CA ASN A 104 -0.66 -0.43 3.63
C ASN A 104 -0.49 -0.54 2.08
N PRO A 105 0.35 0.30 1.46
CA PRO A 105 0.50 0.36 0.00
C PRO A 105 1.17 -0.90 -0.55
N VAL A 106 1.96 -1.62 0.26
CA VAL A 106 2.55 -2.90 -0.13
C VAL A 106 1.46 -3.98 -0.28
N LYS A 107 0.53 -4.04 0.67
CA LYS A 107 -0.61 -4.97 0.59
C LYS A 107 -1.56 -4.59 -0.54
N GLN A 108 -1.70 -3.29 -0.80
CA GLN A 108 -2.42 -2.75 -1.94
C GLN A 108 -1.81 -3.26 -3.25
N ASN A 109 -0.50 -3.07 -3.44
CA ASN A 109 0.20 -3.52 -4.64
C ASN A 109 0.20 -5.04 -4.84
N ARG A 110 0.35 -5.83 -3.76
CA ARG A 110 0.16 -7.28 -3.82
C ARG A 110 -1.21 -7.68 -4.35
N THR A 111 -2.25 -6.95 -3.96
CA THR A 111 -3.62 -7.18 -4.47
C THR A 111 -3.73 -6.79 -5.94
N HIS A 112 -3.10 -5.70 -6.37
CA HIS A 112 -3.03 -5.32 -7.80
C HIS A 112 -2.38 -6.41 -8.64
N ILE A 113 -1.19 -6.86 -8.24
CA ILE A 113 -0.44 -7.93 -8.91
C ILE A 113 -1.27 -9.21 -9.01
N LYS A 114 -1.92 -9.63 -7.91
CA LYS A 114 -2.79 -10.80 -7.92
C LYS A 114 -3.87 -10.72 -9.00
N TRP A 115 -4.64 -9.63 -9.02
CA TRP A 115 -5.75 -9.49 -9.96
C TRP A 115 -5.29 -9.24 -11.39
N LEU A 116 -4.19 -8.51 -11.58
CA LEU A 116 -3.58 -8.33 -12.89
C LEU A 116 -3.11 -9.68 -13.46
N GLY A 117 -2.37 -10.47 -12.68
CA GLY A 117 -1.93 -11.80 -13.10
C GLY A 117 -3.09 -12.71 -13.47
N GLN A 118 -4.16 -12.72 -12.66
CA GLN A 118 -5.37 -13.48 -12.97
C GLN A 118 -6.08 -12.99 -14.24
N PHE A 119 -6.16 -11.68 -14.47
CA PHE A 119 -6.77 -11.10 -15.67
C PHE A 119 -5.97 -11.40 -16.94
N LEU A 120 -4.64 -11.31 -16.86
CA LEU A 120 -3.76 -11.64 -17.98
C LEU A 120 -3.83 -13.14 -18.29
N ASN A 121 -3.89 -13.97 -17.24
CA ASN A 121 -3.91 -15.44 -17.29
C ASN A 121 -2.76 -15.99 -18.13
N ASP A 122 -1.54 -15.56 -17.78
CA ASP A 122 -0.34 -15.73 -18.56
C ASP A 122 0.88 -15.76 -17.63
N ASP A 123 1.96 -16.41 -18.06
CA ASP A 123 3.20 -16.51 -17.28
C ASP A 123 4.10 -15.29 -17.53
N ILE A 124 3.61 -14.13 -17.12
CA ILE A 124 4.30 -12.85 -17.29
C ILE A 124 4.87 -12.42 -15.93
N PRO A 125 6.18 -12.15 -15.82
CA PRO A 125 6.76 -11.60 -14.59
C PRO A 125 6.10 -10.28 -14.20
N LEU A 126 5.67 -10.17 -12.93
CA LEU A 126 5.07 -8.97 -12.36
C LEU A 126 5.96 -8.44 -11.23
N PHE A 127 6.42 -7.20 -11.34
CA PHE A 127 7.37 -6.59 -10.41
C PHE A 127 6.67 -5.55 -9.52
N SER A 128 6.84 -5.65 -8.20
CA SER A 128 6.17 -4.78 -7.22
C SER A 128 7.01 -3.57 -6.85
N ILE A 129 6.50 -2.37 -7.14
CA ILE A 129 7.10 -1.11 -6.69
C ILE A 129 6.03 -0.24 -6.03
N VAL A 130 6.34 0.30 -4.85
CA VAL A 130 5.60 1.38 -4.20
C VAL A 130 6.46 2.62 -4.22
N THR A 131 5.95 3.68 -4.82
CA THR A 131 6.62 4.99 -4.92
C THR A 131 5.93 6.01 -4.05
N PHE A 132 6.72 6.76 -3.28
CA PHE A 132 6.28 7.92 -2.52
C PHE A 132 6.86 9.20 -3.11
N SER A 133 6.14 10.31 -2.95
CA SER A 133 6.63 11.64 -3.32
C SER A 133 7.82 12.10 -2.48
N GLU A 134 8.63 12.97 -3.06
CA GLU A 134 9.90 13.45 -2.49
C GLU A 134 9.67 14.37 -1.30
N ARG A 135 8.43 14.85 -1.17
CA ARG A 135 7.94 15.68 -0.07
C ARG A 135 7.74 14.92 1.22
N CYS A 136 7.78 13.59 1.18
CA CYS A 136 7.75 12.78 2.38
C CYS A 136 9.13 12.23 2.73
N GLU A 137 9.29 11.88 4.00
CA GLU A 137 10.42 11.15 4.50
C GLU A 137 9.95 9.80 5.06
N LEU A 138 10.51 8.72 4.53
CA LEU A 138 10.27 7.36 5.00
C LEU A 138 11.10 7.12 6.29
N LYS A 139 10.52 7.40 7.47
CA LYS A 139 11.25 7.41 8.75
C LYS A 139 11.48 6.03 9.35
N LYS A 140 10.43 5.21 9.43
CA LYS A 140 10.47 3.85 9.97
C LYS A 140 9.59 2.98 9.10
N VAL A 141 10.09 2.68 7.91
CA VAL A 141 9.47 1.77 6.95
C VAL A 141 10.30 0.49 6.95
N THR A 142 9.69 -0.61 7.41
CA THR A 142 10.32 -1.93 7.42
C THR A 142 9.70 -2.80 6.33
N ILE A 143 10.54 -3.27 5.41
CA ILE A 143 10.20 -4.21 4.33
C ILE A 143 11.10 -5.43 4.50
N GLU A 144 10.49 -6.61 4.58
CA GLU A 144 11.19 -7.89 4.74
C GLU A 144 11.28 -8.65 3.41
N SER A 145 10.28 -8.49 2.54
CA SER A 145 10.24 -9.05 1.19
C SER A 145 11.30 -8.41 0.29
N SER A 146 12.23 -9.20 -0.24
CA SER A 146 13.25 -8.73 -1.20
C SER A 146 12.67 -8.42 -2.59
N ASP A 147 11.48 -8.93 -2.90
CA ASP A 147 10.77 -8.77 -4.17
C ASP A 147 9.94 -7.47 -4.23
N ILE A 148 9.99 -6.65 -3.18
CA ILE A 148 9.16 -5.44 -3.04
C ILE A 148 10.04 -4.23 -2.80
N HIS A 149 9.89 -3.24 -3.68
CA HIS A 149 10.61 -1.97 -3.55
C HIS A 149 9.67 -0.89 -3.00
N VAL A 150 9.99 -0.31 -1.83
CA VAL A 150 9.32 0.87 -1.31
C VAL A 150 10.30 2.03 -1.30
N ILE A 151 10.09 2.99 -2.19
CA ILE A 151 11.08 4.02 -2.53
C ILE A 151 10.46 5.40 -2.66
N LYS A 152 11.30 6.42 -2.65
CA LYS A 152 10.94 7.75 -3.17
C LYS A 152 10.98 7.73 -4.69
N ARG A 153 10.12 8.52 -5.33
CA ARG A 153 9.91 8.51 -6.79
C ARG A 153 11.16 8.99 -7.54
N ASP A 154 11.97 9.87 -6.96
CA ASP A 154 13.29 10.25 -7.50
C ASP A 154 14.27 9.07 -7.64
N LYS A 155 14.01 7.94 -6.97
CA LYS A 155 14.81 6.71 -7.08
C LYS A 155 14.25 5.70 -8.08
N LEU A 156 13.08 5.97 -8.68
CA LEU A 156 12.38 5.02 -9.54
C LEU A 156 13.24 4.58 -10.73
N TYR A 157 13.91 5.53 -11.40
CA TYR A 157 14.83 5.22 -12.48
C TYR A 157 15.92 4.22 -12.07
N ALA A 158 16.61 4.50 -10.96
CA ALA A 158 17.73 3.67 -10.52
C ALA A 158 17.28 2.24 -10.13
N VAL A 159 16.11 2.12 -9.49
CA VAL A 159 15.54 0.82 -9.12
C VAL A 159 15.12 0.02 -10.34
N ILE A 160 14.35 0.62 -11.26
CA ILE A 160 13.94 -0.06 -12.50
C ILE A 160 15.16 -0.46 -13.31
N ARG A 161 16.18 0.39 -13.38
CA ARG A 161 17.44 0.07 -14.04
C ARG A 161 18.08 -1.19 -13.45
N ASN A 162 18.27 -1.25 -12.13
CA ASN A 162 18.89 -2.42 -11.50
C ASN A 162 18.05 -3.69 -11.71
N MET A 163 16.74 -3.61 -11.49
CA MET A 163 15.83 -4.75 -11.72
C MET A 163 15.85 -5.22 -13.17
N TRP A 164 15.93 -4.29 -14.13
CA TRP A 164 16.03 -4.59 -15.54
C TRP A 164 17.33 -5.33 -15.87
N ASP A 165 18.46 -4.84 -15.34
CA ASP A 165 19.78 -5.40 -15.59
C ASP A 165 19.90 -6.81 -14.97
N ASP A 166 19.20 -7.08 -13.86
CA ASP A 166 19.17 -8.38 -13.17
C ASP A 166 18.12 -9.37 -13.72
N SER A 167 17.26 -8.94 -14.66
CA SER A 167 16.16 -9.76 -15.18
C SER A 167 16.41 -10.23 -16.61
N GLU A 168 16.01 -11.46 -16.92
CA GLU A 168 15.99 -11.99 -18.29
C GLU A 168 14.87 -11.36 -19.13
N ASP A 169 15.07 -11.33 -20.45
CA ASP A 169 13.99 -11.00 -21.38
C ASP A 169 13.00 -12.17 -21.45
N LYS A 170 11.72 -11.90 -21.19
CA LYS A 170 10.62 -12.89 -21.20
C LYS A 170 9.53 -12.58 -22.22
N LEU A 171 9.40 -11.33 -22.66
CA LEU A 171 8.37 -10.89 -23.60
C LEU A 171 9.01 -10.34 -24.88
N ASP A 172 8.51 -10.78 -26.03
CA ASP A 172 8.81 -10.17 -27.32
C ASP A 172 7.89 -8.96 -27.60
N GLU A 173 8.17 -8.22 -28.67
CA GLU A 173 7.41 -7.03 -29.04
C GLU A 173 5.93 -7.34 -29.32
N LYS A 174 5.64 -8.50 -29.93
CA LYS A 174 4.26 -8.93 -30.20
C LYS A 174 3.48 -9.12 -28.91
N LYS A 175 4.09 -9.78 -27.91
CA LYS A 175 3.50 -10.01 -26.60
C LYS A 175 3.31 -8.71 -25.84
N ILE A 176 4.28 -7.79 -25.88
CA ILE A 176 4.17 -6.45 -25.27
C ILE A 176 2.98 -5.68 -25.85
N ASN A 177 2.84 -5.67 -27.19
CA ASN A 177 1.72 -5.00 -27.86
C ASN A 177 0.36 -5.64 -27.48
N ALA A 178 0.26 -6.97 -27.50
CA ALA A 178 -0.95 -7.68 -27.13
C ALA A 178 -1.38 -7.42 -25.67
N VAL A 179 -0.42 -7.39 -24.73
CA VAL A 179 -0.69 -7.05 -23.32
C VAL A 179 -1.14 -5.60 -23.19
N TYR A 180 -0.48 -4.67 -23.89
CA TYR A 180 -0.83 -3.27 -23.87
C TYR A 180 -2.26 -3.03 -24.36
N GLU A 181 -2.64 -3.57 -25.52
CA GLU A 181 -3.99 -3.42 -26.09
C GLU A 181 -5.06 -3.97 -25.13
N ARG A 182 -4.80 -5.13 -24.51
CA ARG A 182 -5.71 -5.73 -23.50
C ARG A 182 -5.88 -4.87 -22.25
N LEU A 183 -4.84 -4.15 -21.82
CA LEU A 183 -4.91 -3.30 -20.63
C LEU A 183 -5.37 -1.87 -20.94
N GLU A 184 -5.11 -1.36 -22.14
CA GLU A 184 -5.47 -0.01 -22.57
C GLU A 184 -6.99 0.20 -22.53
N VAL A 185 -7.77 -0.79 -22.96
CA VAL A 185 -9.24 -0.75 -22.88
C VAL A 185 -9.78 -0.60 -21.44
N LEU A 186 -8.98 -0.93 -20.43
CA LEU A 186 -9.33 -0.81 -19.01
C LEU A 186 -8.97 0.55 -18.39
N THR A 187 -8.38 1.47 -19.16
CA THR A 187 -7.99 2.82 -18.67
C THR A 187 -9.11 3.86 -18.79
N ASN A 188 -10.02 3.67 -19.74
CA ASN A 188 -11.12 4.58 -20.05
C ASN A 188 -12.47 4.05 -19.56
N VAL A 189 -12.54 3.63 -18.29
CA VAL A 189 -13.82 3.24 -17.69
C VAL A 189 -14.69 4.46 -17.41
N ASP A 190 -16.00 4.30 -17.62
CA ASP A 190 -17.03 5.32 -17.37
C ASP A 190 -16.92 5.92 -15.95
N GLY A 191 -17.28 7.19 -15.80
CA GLY A 191 -17.31 7.90 -14.52
C GLY A 191 -18.14 7.17 -13.46
N ALA A 192 -19.19 6.45 -13.87
CA ALA A 192 -19.98 5.60 -12.98
C ALA A 192 -19.16 4.47 -12.33
N ILE A 193 -18.25 3.82 -13.07
CA ILE A 193 -17.38 2.76 -12.54
C ILE A 193 -16.38 3.36 -11.54
N LYS A 194 -15.81 4.54 -11.87
CA LYS A 194 -14.90 5.27 -10.97
C LYS A 194 -15.61 5.67 -9.67
N ALA A 195 -16.82 6.20 -9.76
CA ALA A 195 -17.62 6.62 -8.61
C ALA A 195 -18.06 5.43 -7.74
N ALA A 196 -18.59 4.37 -8.34
CA ALA A 196 -19.02 3.16 -7.63
C ALA A 196 -17.86 2.49 -6.88
N HIS A 197 -16.66 2.56 -7.47
CA HIS A 197 -15.45 2.04 -6.84
C HIS A 197 -15.04 2.87 -5.61
N VAL A 198 -14.99 4.20 -5.71
CA VAL A 198 -14.69 5.10 -4.57
C VAL A 198 -15.71 4.94 -3.45
N GLU A 199 -17.00 4.87 -3.77
CA GLU A 199 -18.07 4.72 -2.79
C GLU A 199 -17.96 3.41 -2.00
N LYS A 200 -17.71 2.29 -2.67
CA LYS A 200 -17.54 0.98 -2.01
C LYS A 200 -16.31 0.93 -1.12
N ILE A 201 -15.22 1.60 -1.53
CA ILE A 201 -14.05 1.75 -0.66
C ILE A 201 -14.47 2.49 0.62
N ASN A 202 -15.19 3.60 0.50
CA ASN A 202 -15.61 4.39 1.67
C ASN A 202 -16.50 3.58 2.62
N VAL A 203 -17.42 2.77 2.09
CA VAL A 203 -18.22 1.86 2.90
C VAL A 203 -17.32 0.86 3.63
N LYS A 204 -16.36 0.25 2.94
CA LYS A 204 -15.43 -0.72 3.56
C LYS A 204 -14.58 -0.10 4.67
N TYR A 205 -14.07 1.12 4.48
CA TYR A 205 -13.31 1.84 5.51
C TYR A 205 -14.20 2.27 6.68
N LYS A 206 -15.37 2.86 6.41
CA LYS A 206 -16.35 3.21 7.45
C LYS A 206 -16.84 1.99 8.23
N MET A 207 -17.00 0.83 7.58
CA MET A 207 -17.34 -0.44 8.24
C MET A 207 -16.16 -1.07 8.99
N ALA A 208 -14.91 -0.81 8.59
CA ALA A 208 -13.74 -1.21 9.35
C ALA A 208 -13.54 -0.34 10.61
N GLU A 209 -13.94 0.94 10.55
CA GLU A 209 -14.02 1.83 11.72
C GLU A 209 -15.23 1.55 12.60
N LYS A 210 -16.38 1.19 12.00
CA LYS A 210 -17.62 0.83 12.70
C LYS A 210 -17.73 -0.63 13.07
N LYS A 211 -16.76 -1.50 12.76
CA LYS A 211 -16.76 -2.87 13.29
C LYS A 211 -16.79 -2.72 14.81
N PRO A 212 -17.91 -3.05 15.48
CA PRO A 212 -17.87 -3.15 16.92
C PRO A 212 -16.81 -4.20 17.17
N ILE A 213 -15.79 -3.84 17.96
CA ILE A 213 -15.15 -4.84 18.81
C ILE A 213 -16.35 -5.55 19.42
N GLN A 214 -16.59 -6.83 19.08
CA GLN A 214 -17.69 -7.55 19.70
C GLN A 214 -17.45 -7.44 21.19
N GLU A 215 -18.31 -6.65 21.82
CA GLU A 215 -18.38 -6.46 23.25
C GLU A 215 -18.76 -7.82 23.81
N VAL A 216 -17.73 -8.58 24.19
CA VAL A 216 -17.92 -9.52 25.28
C VAL A 216 -18.13 -8.63 26.49
N HIS A 217 -19.39 -8.44 26.86
CA HIS A 217 -19.79 -7.82 28.10
C HIS A 217 -18.97 -8.42 29.24
N ASN A 218 -18.03 -7.66 29.76
CA ASN A 218 -17.71 -7.68 31.18
C ASN A 218 -17.24 -6.29 31.58
N SER A 219 -17.95 -5.75 32.57
CA SER A 219 -17.66 -4.51 33.27
C SER A 219 -16.18 -4.39 33.61
N ASN A 220 -15.46 -3.48 32.93
CA ASN A 220 -14.40 -2.64 33.49
C ASN A 220 -13.80 -1.75 32.40
N SER A 221 -13.69 -0.46 32.71
CA SER A 221 -13.01 0.56 31.90
C SER A 221 -11.66 0.05 31.34
N PRO A 222 -11.27 0.45 30.12
CA PRO A 222 -10.04 -0.05 29.50
C PRO A 222 -8.83 0.28 30.38
N LEU A 223 -8.18 -0.77 30.90
CA LEU A 223 -6.95 -0.67 31.67
C LEU A 223 -5.83 -0.08 30.79
N ILE A 224 -5.37 1.12 31.16
CA ILE A 224 -4.29 1.84 30.49
C ILE A 224 -2.96 1.54 31.17
N CYS A 225 -1.92 1.27 30.38
CA CYS A 225 -0.58 1.03 30.90
C CYS A 225 -0.02 2.33 31.51
N PRO A 226 0.37 2.36 32.79
CA PRO A 226 0.88 3.58 33.44
C PRO A 226 2.27 3.98 32.94
N ARG A 227 2.97 3.11 32.19
CA ARG A 227 4.32 3.40 31.67
C ARG A 227 4.33 4.05 30.29
N CYS A 228 3.33 3.79 29.46
CA CYS A 228 3.35 4.25 28.07
C CYS A 228 1.99 4.65 27.51
N SER A 229 0.95 4.64 28.34
CA SER A 229 -0.43 5.03 27.99
C SER A 229 -1.10 4.19 26.91
N GLU A 230 -0.43 3.13 26.43
CA GLU A 230 -1.02 2.10 25.57
C GLU A 230 -1.89 1.13 26.38
N LYS A 231 -2.75 0.37 25.70
CA LYS A 231 -3.69 -0.55 26.36
C LYS A 231 -2.98 -1.71 27.07
N LEU A 232 -3.52 -2.13 28.21
CA LEU A 232 -3.20 -3.41 28.84
C LEU A 232 -4.09 -4.50 28.25
N MET A 233 -3.51 -5.66 27.94
CA MET A 233 -4.22 -6.83 27.42
C MET A 233 -3.98 -8.03 28.32
N GLN A 234 -5.04 -8.79 28.62
CA GLN A 234 -4.92 -10.04 29.38
C GLN A 234 -4.12 -11.07 28.57
N ARG A 235 -3.17 -11.73 29.23
CA ARG A 235 -2.29 -12.76 28.69
C ARG A 235 -2.20 -13.90 29.70
N VAL A 236 -1.90 -15.10 29.22
CA VAL A 236 -1.66 -16.28 30.07
C VAL A 236 -0.18 -16.58 30.07
N ALA A 237 0.41 -16.74 31.25
CA ALA A 237 1.80 -17.16 31.38
C ALA A 237 1.95 -18.59 30.83
N ARG A 238 2.92 -18.80 29.94
CA ARG A 238 3.12 -20.09 29.25
C ARG A 238 4.12 -21.01 29.96
N THR A 239 4.96 -20.46 30.82
CA THR A 239 6.08 -21.17 31.47
C THR A 239 6.34 -20.62 32.88
N GLY A 240 7.05 -21.39 33.71
CA GLY A 240 7.40 -21.02 35.08
C GLY A 240 6.31 -21.30 36.12
N SER A 241 6.52 -20.87 37.36
CA SER A 241 5.63 -21.11 38.51
C SER A 241 4.23 -20.49 38.39
N ASN A 242 4.05 -19.57 37.44
CA ASN A 242 2.77 -18.93 37.14
C ASN A 242 2.14 -19.44 35.84
N ALA A 243 2.66 -20.50 35.22
CA ALA A 243 2.09 -21.07 34.00
C ALA A 243 0.59 -21.37 34.16
N GLY A 244 -0.21 -20.97 33.18
CA GLY A 244 -1.66 -21.06 33.22
C GLY A 244 -2.38 -19.90 33.92
N LYS A 245 -1.69 -19.07 34.71
CA LYS A 245 -2.30 -17.89 35.33
C LYS A 245 -2.38 -16.71 34.35
N SER A 246 -3.46 -15.93 34.47
CA SER A 246 -3.66 -14.73 33.67
C SER A 246 -3.01 -13.51 34.32
N PHE A 247 -2.52 -12.58 33.50
CA PHE A 247 -2.00 -11.27 33.90
C PHE A 247 -2.30 -10.25 32.80
N TYR A 248 -2.35 -8.96 33.13
CA TYR A 248 -2.38 -7.87 32.15
C TYR A 248 -0.96 -7.53 31.69
N GLY A 249 -0.67 -7.64 30.40
CA GLY A 249 0.58 -7.20 29.79
C GLY A 249 0.37 -6.05 28.81
N CYS A 250 1.31 -5.11 28.74
CA CYS A 250 1.22 -3.99 27.80
C CYS A 250 1.15 -4.47 26.33
N SER A 251 0.27 -3.85 25.53
CA SER A 251 0.15 -4.11 24.09
C SER A 251 1.42 -3.77 23.32
N ASN A 252 2.24 -2.85 23.83
CA ASN A 252 3.47 -2.39 23.21
C ASN A 252 4.71 -3.25 23.56
N TYR A 253 4.52 -4.46 24.11
CA TYR A 253 5.61 -5.43 24.25
C TYR A 253 6.20 -5.78 22.87
N PRO A 254 7.54 -5.88 22.70
CA PRO A 254 8.59 -5.92 23.72
C PRO A 254 9.10 -4.55 24.19
N ARG A 255 8.64 -3.44 23.58
CA ARG A 255 9.11 -2.07 23.87
C ARG A 255 8.63 -1.55 25.22
N CYS A 256 7.47 -2.01 25.69
CA CYS A 256 7.00 -1.82 27.06
C CYS A 256 6.73 -3.17 27.72
N ARG A 257 7.48 -3.50 28.77
CA ARG A 257 7.37 -4.77 29.52
C ARG A 257 6.55 -4.67 30.80
N TYR A 258 5.69 -3.66 30.91
CA TYR A 258 4.80 -3.53 32.06
C TYR A 258 3.83 -4.71 32.13
N ILE A 259 3.68 -5.26 33.33
CA ILE A 259 2.71 -6.28 33.67
C ILE A 259 1.95 -5.87 34.93
N GLN A 260 0.71 -6.33 35.05
CA GLN A 260 -0.11 -6.20 36.24
C GLN A 260 -0.80 -7.55 36.47
N ASN A 261 -0.67 -8.12 37.66
CA ASN A 261 -1.33 -9.38 37.97
C ASN A 261 -2.83 -9.17 38.05
N ILE A 262 -3.58 -10.21 37.70
CA ILE A 262 -5.02 -10.28 37.96
C ILE A 262 -5.13 -11.05 39.26
N ASP A 263 -5.66 -10.40 40.30
CA ASP A 263 -5.95 -11.06 41.58
C ASP A 263 -7.02 -12.15 41.40
#